data_AF-A0A6G0XLL4-F1
#
_entry.id   AF-A0A6G0XLL4-F1
#
_cell.length_a   1.000
_cell.length_b   1.000
_cell.length_c   1.000
_cell.angle_alpha   90.00
_cell.angle_beta   90.00
_cell.angle_gamma   90.00
#
_symmetry.space_group_name_H-M   'P 1'
#
loop_
_entity.id
_entity.type
_entity.pdbx_description
1 polymer ?
#
loop_
_entity_poly.entity_id
_entity_poly.type
_entity_poly.pdbx_seq_one_letter_code
_entity_poly.pdbx_strand_id
1 'polypeptide(L)'
;MMERQQAGGSQPTIQEKRKTQEDKAQSKGGSLLSVPLVLIVALVAFFAGIYNAQDTTLTTLTTTNATLDNTTDIFAEREDKYESVLVQMEPRRLLDSAAECTAPQTILEENVNVETALGQADAFRRDNKVLMMLNGQNDGVVMEWSKDSGDNCLHSLTATAAAALGANPDYFPNGLRLYNSMGRAIATAEELDVERLAYILVDFQLWVWPGIRVGHKRTVDGVTMTTLSLSPLYTIPTKIQHADPNRFLTLFLYLNDVEEGGETVFPLSKERLVTDIERSGMNECSKGLAVPPLKLHAALFYSQRGENELDPMSLHGGCPPAKGVKFGANLFMWNMDAEEGTSAIASRKPVSANDDAKATEDNVKE
;
A
#
# COMPACT_ATOMS: atom_id res chain seq x y z
N MET A 1 1.69 35.07 -1.59
CA MET A 1 1.64 36.23 -2.52
C MET A 1 2.78 37.19 -2.21
N MET A 2 3.89 37.09 -2.95
CA MET A 2 4.84 38.16 -3.23
C MET A 2 5.50 37.81 -4.57
N GLU A 3 5.89 38.80 -5.37
CA GLU A 3 6.27 38.63 -6.78
C GLU A 3 7.39 39.61 -7.17
N ARG A 4 8.35 39.17 -8.00
CA ARG A 4 9.04 40.08 -8.95
C ARG A 4 9.68 39.35 -10.14
N GLN A 5 9.81 40.07 -11.25
CA GLN A 5 10.28 39.64 -12.59
C GLN A 5 11.43 40.58 -13.05
N GLN A 6 12.16 40.48 -14.18
CA GLN A 6 12.24 39.59 -15.38
C GLN A 6 13.68 39.84 -15.99
N ALA A 7 14.22 39.33 -17.12
CA ALA A 7 13.81 38.44 -18.22
C ALA A 7 15.06 37.90 -18.99
N GLY A 8 14.87 36.84 -19.80
CA GLY A 8 15.71 36.53 -20.99
C GLY A 8 16.97 35.68 -20.78
N GLY A 9 17.44 34.89 -21.76
CA GLY A 9 16.83 34.59 -23.08
C GLY A 9 17.75 33.84 -24.05
N SER A 10 17.21 33.51 -25.25
CA SER A 10 17.84 32.88 -26.44
C SER A 10 18.08 31.35 -26.47
N GLN A 11 17.71 30.74 -27.60
CA GLN A 11 18.12 29.40 -28.06
C GLN A 11 19.27 29.53 -29.09
N PRO A 12 19.87 28.42 -29.55
CA PRO A 12 19.51 28.00 -30.92
C PRO A 12 19.35 26.48 -31.13
N THR A 13 18.70 26.10 -32.23
CA THR A 13 18.49 24.72 -32.68
C THR A 13 19.30 24.37 -33.95
N ILE A 14 19.91 23.18 -33.97
CA ILE A 14 20.44 22.50 -35.17
C ILE A 14 20.10 21.01 -34.99
N GLN A 15 19.11 20.44 -35.67
CA GLN A 15 19.04 20.03 -37.09
C GLN A 15 19.71 18.69 -37.42
N GLU A 16 19.10 17.99 -38.38
CA GLU A 16 19.08 16.52 -38.47
C GLU A 16 20.02 15.95 -39.55
N LYS A 17 20.58 14.76 -39.30
CA LYS A 17 20.98 13.77 -40.33
C LYS A 17 21.47 12.44 -39.73
N ARG A 18 20.79 11.34 -40.06
CA ARG A 18 21.38 9.99 -40.05
C ARG A 18 20.97 9.25 -41.33
N LYS A 19 21.93 8.59 -42.00
CA LYS A 19 21.70 7.89 -43.28
C LYS A 19 21.12 6.50 -43.05
N THR A 20 20.27 6.08 -43.98
CA THR A 20 19.88 4.69 -44.24
C THR A 20 21.06 3.85 -44.72
N GLN A 21 21.15 2.58 -44.30
CA GLN A 21 21.21 1.45 -45.24
C GLN A 21 20.97 0.10 -44.53
N GLU A 22 20.35 -0.83 -45.25
CA GLU A 22 20.21 -2.25 -44.92
C GLU A 22 21.40 -3.03 -45.52
N ASP A 23 21.75 -4.22 -45.00
CA ASP A 23 21.43 -5.46 -45.74
C ASP A 23 21.63 -6.84 -45.04
N LYS A 24 20.78 -7.78 -45.45
CA LYS A 24 20.87 -9.27 -45.54
C LYS A 24 21.93 -10.09 -44.76
N ALA A 25 21.44 -10.81 -43.74
CA ALA A 25 21.16 -12.26 -43.73
C ALA A 25 22.21 -13.39 -44.01
N GLN A 26 22.07 -14.46 -43.21
CA GLN A 26 21.94 -15.90 -43.58
C GLN A 26 23.11 -16.92 -43.39
N SER A 27 22.73 -18.10 -42.83
CA SER A 27 23.09 -19.47 -43.28
C SER A 27 24.14 -20.35 -42.55
N LYS A 28 23.61 -21.28 -41.72
CA LYS A 28 23.94 -22.73 -41.59
C LYS A 28 25.29 -23.21 -41.00
N GLY A 29 25.19 -24.26 -40.18
CA GLY A 29 26.26 -25.23 -39.87
C GLY A 29 25.90 -26.11 -38.67
N GLY A 30 26.02 -27.44 -38.76
CA GLY A 30 25.74 -28.37 -37.66
C GLY A 30 26.17 -29.81 -37.95
N SER A 31 26.35 -30.63 -36.91
CA SER A 31 26.64 -32.07 -37.00
C SER A 31 26.30 -32.80 -35.68
N LEU A 32 26.18 -34.13 -35.73
CA LEU A 32 25.80 -35.00 -34.59
C LEU A 32 26.98 -35.87 -34.12
N LEU A 33 27.08 -36.10 -32.80
CA LEU A 33 27.72 -37.22 -32.08
C LEU A 33 27.46 -36.98 -30.56
N SER A 34 27.11 -37.92 -29.69
CA SER A 34 26.65 -39.31 -29.84
C SER A 34 25.76 -39.70 -28.63
N VAL A 35 25.14 -40.88 -28.61
CA VAL A 35 24.34 -41.37 -27.45
C VAL A 35 24.72 -42.82 -27.11
N PRO A 36 25.47 -43.03 -26.01
CA PRO A 36 25.02 -44.06 -25.06
C PRO A 36 25.23 -43.72 -23.57
N LEU A 37 26.04 -42.70 -23.22
CA LEU A 37 26.53 -42.50 -21.84
C LEU A 37 25.45 -42.00 -20.85
N VAL A 38 24.46 -41.25 -21.35
CA VAL A 38 23.47 -40.53 -20.51
C VAL A 38 22.56 -41.47 -19.72
N LEU A 39 22.22 -42.64 -20.27
CA LEU A 39 21.28 -43.59 -19.65
C LEU A 39 21.81 -44.21 -18.35
N ILE A 40 23.13 -44.39 -18.23
CA ILE A 40 23.75 -44.97 -17.01
C ILE A 40 23.73 -43.96 -15.86
N VAL A 41 24.02 -42.69 -16.15
CA VAL A 41 23.97 -41.61 -15.15
C VAL A 41 22.53 -41.38 -14.66
N ALA A 42 21.56 -41.40 -15.56
CA ALA A 42 20.14 -41.26 -15.22
C ALA A 42 19.64 -42.36 -14.26
N LEU A 43 20.05 -43.62 -14.47
CA LEU A 43 19.65 -44.73 -13.59
C LEU A 43 20.24 -44.63 -12.18
N VAL A 44 21.51 -44.23 -12.04
CA VAL A 44 22.13 -44.04 -10.72
C VAL A 44 21.47 -42.89 -9.96
N ALA A 45 21.17 -41.78 -10.65
CA ALA A 45 20.44 -40.66 -10.06
C ALA A 45 19.02 -41.06 -9.60
N PHE A 46 18.32 -41.90 -10.37
CA PHE A 46 16.96 -42.35 -10.05
C PHE A 46 16.91 -43.18 -8.76
N PHE A 47 17.84 -44.13 -8.59
CA PHE A 47 17.90 -44.93 -7.35
C PHE A 47 18.39 -44.13 -6.13
N ALA A 48 19.31 -43.18 -6.32
CA ALA A 48 19.74 -42.27 -5.25
C ALA A 48 18.61 -41.32 -4.79
N GLY A 49 17.75 -40.87 -5.71
CA GLY A 49 16.59 -40.04 -5.39
C GLY A 49 15.54 -40.77 -4.55
N ILE A 50 15.26 -42.05 -4.85
CA ILE A 50 14.28 -42.86 -4.11
C ILE A 50 14.71 -43.08 -2.65
N TYR A 51 15.99 -43.32 -2.39
CA TYR A 51 16.49 -43.57 -1.02
C TYR A 51 16.49 -42.34 -0.10
N ASN A 52 16.44 -41.12 -0.66
CA ASN A 52 16.38 -39.88 0.13
C ASN A 52 14.94 -39.34 0.28
N ALA A 53 13.94 -40.02 -0.30
CA ALA A 53 12.53 -39.62 -0.24
C ALA A 53 11.75 -40.23 0.95
N GLN A 54 12.45 -40.79 1.95
CA GLN A 54 11.85 -41.52 3.08
C GLN A 54 12.14 -40.93 4.47
N ASP A 55 12.30 -39.61 4.60
CA ASP A 55 12.03 -38.96 5.89
C ASP A 55 11.54 -37.51 5.73
N THR A 56 10.28 -37.35 5.36
CA THR A 56 9.54 -36.08 5.51
C THR A 56 8.09 -36.40 5.81
N THR A 57 7.67 -36.15 7.05
CA THR A 57 6.31 -36.41 7.55
C THR A 57 5.33 -35.40 6.97
N LEU A 58 4.89 -35.65 5.73
CA LEU A 58 3.91 -34.83 5.03
C LEU A 58 2.57 -34.83 5.78
N THR A 59 2.27 -33.72 6.48
CA THR A 59 0.97 -33.53 7.14
C THR A 59 -0.14 -33.55 6.10
N THR A 60 -1.14 -34.43 6.29
CA THR A 60 -2.10 -34.78 5.26
C THR A 60 -3.10 -33.66 4.96
N LEU A 61 -2.74 -32.73 4.07
CA LEU A 61 -3.71 -31.88 3.39
C LEU A 61 -4.58 -32.76 2.49
N THR A 62 -5.81 -33.02 2.93
CA THR A 62 -6.78 -33.84 2.19
C THR A 62 -7.32 -33.05 1.00
N THR A 63 -6.72 -33.24 -0.17
CA THR A 63 -7.19 -32.67 -1.44
C THR A 63 -8.57 -33.23 -1.79
N THR A 64 -9.63 -32.49 -1.45
CA THR A 64 -10.95 -32.72 -2.02
C THR A 64 -10.91 -32.34 -3.50
N ASN A 65 -11.28 -33.27 -4.38
CA ASN A 65 -11.40 -33.00 -5.82
C ASN A 65 -12.63 -32.12 -6.07
N ALA A 66 -12.50 -30.82 -5.80
CA ALA A 66 -13.45 -29.82 -6.26
C ALA A 66 -13.39 -29.73 -7.79
N THR A 67 -14.37 -30.34 -8.46
CA THR A 67 -14.67 -30.02 -9.85
C THR A 67 -14.95 -28.51 -9.93
N LEU A 68 -14.33 -27.81 -10.89
CA LEU A 68 -14.66 -26.41 -11.16
C LEU A 68 -16.09 -26.33 -11.72
N ASP A 69 -17.07 -26.18 -10.83
CA ASP A 69 -18.43 -25.85 -11.20
C ASP A 69 -18.51 -24.35 -11.51
N ASN A 70 -18.99 -24.02 -12.71
CA ASN A 70 -18.79 -22.70 -13.32
C ASN A 70 -19.93 -21.71 -12.99
N THR A 71 -20.46 -21.81 -11.77
CA THR A 71 -21.46 -20.90 -11.20
C THR A 71 -21.21 -20.68 -9.71
N THR A 72 -20.03 -20.20 -9.32
CA THR A 72 -19.81 -19.63 -7.99
C THR A 72 -20.60 -18.32 -7.87
N ASP A 73 -21.73 -18.37 -7.17
CA ASP A 73 -22.43 -17.17 -6.72
C ASP A 73 -21.49 -16.37 -5.80
N ILE A 74 -21.08 -15.18 -6.26
CA ILE A 74 -20.18 -14.28 -5.54
C ILE A 74 -20.78 -13.73 -4.24
N PHE A 75 -22.09 -13.94 -4.02
CA PHE A 75 -22.83 -13.59 -2.81
C PHE A 75 -23.24 -14.82 -1.97
N ALA A 76 -22.80 -16.03 -2.34
CA ALA A 76 -22.95 -17.20 -1.47
C ALA A 76 -22.35 -16.93 -0.08
N GLU A 77 -22.97 -17.52 0.94
CA GLU A 77 -22.68 -17.27 2.36
C GLU A 77 -21.20 -17.54 2.68
N ARG A 78 -20.43 -16.46 2.80
CA ARG A 78 -19.00 -16.49 3.11
C ARG A 78 -18.82 -16.76 4.60
N GLU A 79 -17.69 -17.36 4.96
CA GLU A 79 -17.24 -17.45 6.35
C GLU A 79 -17.35 -16.09 7.05
N ASP A 80 -17.76 -16.07 8.32
CA ASP A 80 -17.94 -14.82 9.06
C ASP A 80 -16.67 -13.98 8.95
N LYS A 81 -16.84 -12.74 8.49
CA LYS A 81 -15.75 -11.79 8.30
C LYS A 81 -14.86 -11.69 9.54
N TYR A 82 -15.42 -11.82 10.75
CA TYR A 82 -14.70 -11.69 12.01
C TYR A 82 -14.02 -13.00 12.50
N GLU A 83 -14.48 -14.17 12.03
CA GLU A 83 -13.78 -15.45 12.21
C GLU A 83 -12.69 -15.66 11.12
N SER A 84 -12.86 -15.01 9.96
CA SER A 84 -11.89 -15.05 8.87
C SER A 84 -10.62 -14.23 9.17
N VAL A 85 -9.49 -14.65 8.58
CA VAL A 85 -8.21 -13.91 8.67
C VAL A 85 -8.24 -12.50 8.05
N LEU A 86 -9.31 -12.12 7.34
CA LEU A 86 -9.44 -10.81 6.68
C LEU A 86 -9.52 -9.62 7.65
N VAL A 87 -9.84 -9.85 8.93
CA VAL A 87 -9.81 -8.81 9.99
C VAL A 87 -8.62 -8.94 10.93
N GLN A 88 -7.73 -9.92 10.72
CA GLN A 88 -6.61 -10.20 11.61
C GLN A 88 -5.62 -9.04 11.59
N MET A 89 -5.54 -8.30 12.70
CA MET A 89 -4.57 -7.22 12.87
C MET A 89 -3.19 -7.78 13.21
N GLU A 90 -2.32 -7.93 12.22
CA GLU A 90 -0.90 -8.20 12.48
C GLU A 90 -0.21 -6.96 13.09
N PRO A 91 0.51 -7.11 14.23
CA PRO A 91 1.27 -6.01 14.80
C PRO A 91 2.46 -5.66 13.91
N ARG A 92 2.65 -4.37 13.62
CA ARG A 92 3.80 -3.91 12.82
C ARG A 92 5.10 -4.20 13.57
N ARG A 93 5.95 -5.06 13.01
CA ARG A 93 7.35 -5.18 13.47
C ARG A 93 8.09 -3.90 13.10
N LEU A 94 8.55 -3.16 14.10
CA LEU A 94 9.48 -2.04 13.97
C LEU A 94 10.89 -2.53 14.28
N LEU A 95 11.92 -1.90 13.69
CA LEU A 95 13.30 -2.12 14.10
C LEU A 95 13.59 -1.42 15.44
N ASP A 96 14.38 -2.03 16.31
CA ASP A 96 14.76 -1.44 17.60
C ASP A 96 15.73 -0.26 17.39
N SER A 97 15.27 0.94 17.73
CA SER A 97 16.05 2.18 17.66
C SER A 97 16.91 2.45 18.90
N ALA A 98 16.75 1.67 19.97
CA ALA A 98 17.53 1.78 21.20
C ALA A 98 18.75 0.83 21.24
N ALA A 99 18.87 -0.08 20.27
CA ALA A 99 19.98 -1.03 20.20
C ALA A 99 21.29 -0.35 19.74
N GLU A 100 22.35 -0.48 20.54
CA GLU A 100 23.67 0.03 20.16
C GLU A 100 24.33 -0.85 19.08
N CYS A 101 24.61 -0.25 17.93
CA CYS A 101 25.37 -0.87 16.84
C CYS A 101 26.82 -0.40 16.85
N THR A 102 27.77 -1.35 16.73
CA THR A 102 29.22 -1.08 16.67
C THR A 102 29.82 -1.23 15.27
N ALA A 103 29.07 -1.78 14.31
CA ALA A 103 29.52 -1.93 12.92
C ALA A 103 29.38 -0.62 12.12
N PRO A 104 30.35 -0.27 11.26
CA PRO A 104 30.23 0.87 10.36
C PRO A 104 29.13 0.62 9.32
N GLN A 105 28.41 1.67 8.94
CA GLN A 105 27.33 1.61 7.95
C GLN A 105 27.82 2.16 6.61
N THR A 106 28.65 1.37 5.91
CA THR A 106 29.31 1.79 4.67
C THR A 106 28.37 1.65 3.47
N ILE A 107 28.13 2.74 2.74
CA ILE A 107 27.55 2.67 1.38
C ILE A 107 28.70 2.43 0.39
N LEU A 108 28.53 1.44 -0.49
CA LEU A 108 29.53 1.03 -1.47
C LEU A 108 29.19 1.51 -2.88
N GLU A 109 27.91 1.42 -3.26
CA GLU A 109 27.41 1.76 -4.60
C GLU A 109 26.01 2.37 -4.48
N GLU A 110 25.73 3.44 -5.24
CA GLU A 110 24.43 4.14 -5.27
C GLU A 110 23.74 3.95 -6.62
N ASN A 111 22.41 4.10 -6.66
CA ASN A 111 21.57 3.93 -7.86
C ASN A 111 21.69 2.52 -8.48
N VAL A 112 21.81 1.49 -7.63
CA VAL A 112 21.91 0.10 -8.05
C VAL A 112 20.53 -0.50 -8.21
N ASN A 113 20.23 -1.01 -9.41
CA ASN A 113 18.93 -1.57 -9.74
C ASN A 113 18.67 -2.91 -9.05
N VAL A 114 17.42 -3.14 -8.66
CA VAL A 114 16.93 -4.34 -7.99
C VAL A 114 17.20 -5.65 -8.74
N GLU A 115 17.28 -5.65 -10.09
CA GLU A 115 17.66 -6.85 -10.85
C GLU A 115 19.11 -7.31 -10.59
N THR A 116 19.96 -6.47 -9.98
CA THR A 116 21.31 -6.85 -9.54
C THR A 116 21.31 -7.78 -8.33
N ALA A 117 20.34 -7.67 -7.42
CA ALA A 117 20.26 -8.47 -6.20
C ALA A 117 19.24 -9.63 -6.26
N LEU A 118 18.22 -9.54 -7.12
CA LEU A 118 17.15 -10.54 -7.20
C LEU A 118 17.70 -11.94 -7.56
N GLY A 119 17.59 -12.87 -6.61
CA GLY A 119 18.13 -14.23 -6.75
C GLY A 119 19.66 -14.32 -6.69
N GLN A 120 20.36 -13.23 -6.32
CA GLN A 120 21.83 -13.17 -6.21
C GLN A 120 22.32 -13.19 -4.75
N ALA A 121 21.47 -13.63 -3.81
CA ALA A 121 21.75 -13.63 -2.37
C ALA A 121 23.10 -14.27 -2.00
N ASP A 122 23.49 -15.36 -2.67
CA ASP A 122 24.77 -16.05 -2.41
C ASP A 122 25.99 -15.23 -2.85
N ALA A 123 25.87 -14.45 -3.93
CA ALA A 123 26.93 -13.54 -4.38
C ALA A 123 27.07 -12.36 -3.41
N PHE A 124 25.95 -11.74 -3.03
CA PHE A 124 25.91 -10.68 -2.02
C PHE A 124 26.43 -11.16 -0.65
N ARG A 125 26.08 -12.38 -0.22
CA ARG A 125 26.55 -12.97 1.04
C ARG A 125 28.05 -13.23 1.04
N ARG A 126 28.60 -13.80 -0.05
CA ARG A 126 30.05 -14.02 -0.22
C ARG A 126 30.84 -12.71 -0.14
N ASP A 127 30.30 -11.64 -0.73
CA ASP A 127 30.98 -10.35 -0.86
C ASP A 127 30.64 -9.37 0.30
N ASN A 128 29.95 -9.84 1.35
CA ASN A 128 29.44 -9.06 2.49
C ASN A 128 28.67 -7.80 2.09
N LYS A 129 27.70 -7.96 1.18
CA LYS A 129 26.83 -6.92 0.66
C LYS A 129 25.37 -7.13 1.03
N VAL A 130 24.60 -6.04 1.00
CA VAL A 130 23.13 -6.02 1.01
C VAL A 130 22.64 -4.89 0.09
N LEU A 131 21.58 -5.10 -0.69
CA LEU A 131 20.89 -4.03 -1.43
C LEU A 131 19.71 -3.51 -0.59
N MET A 132 19.75 -2.22 -0.25
CA MET A 132 18.73 -1.52 0.51
C MET A 132 18.02 -0.52 -0.41
N MET A 133 16.68 -0.53 -0.43
CA MET A 133 15.89 0.33 -1.32
C MET A 133 14.69 0.93 -0.59
N LEU A 134 14.16 2.07 -1.04
CA LEU A 134 12.87 2.56 -0.51
C LEU A 134 11.70 1.74 -1.08
N ASN A 135 10.63 1.63 -0.30
CA ASN A 135 9.36 1.01 -0.69
C ASN A 135 8.89 1.46 -2.09
N GLY A 136 8.52 0.50 -2.95
CA GLY A 136 8.10 0.75 -4.33
C GLY A 136 9.19 1.17 -5.33
N GLN A 137 10.41 1.50 -4.90
CA GLN A 137 11.49 1.95 -5.80
C GLN A 137 12.25 0.80 -6.47
N ASN A 138 12.72 1.03 -7.70
CA ASN A 138 13.47 0.05 -8.50
C ASN A 138 14.99 0.06 -8.22
N ASP A 139 15.50 1.15 -7.65
CA ASP A 139 16.93 1.42 -7.53
C ASP A 139 17.24 1.81 -6.07
N GLY A 140 18.43 1.43 -5.59
CA GLY A 140 18.81 1.52 -4.19
C GLY A 140 20.29 1.79 -3.94
N VAL A 141 20.71 1.58 -2.70
CA VAL A 141 22.12 1.61 -2.27
C VAL A 141 22.59 0.21 -1.88
N VAL A 142 23.76 -0.19 -2.38
CA VAL A 142 24.46 -1.38 -1.89
C VAL A 142 25.32 -0.97 -0.71
N MET A 143 25.13 -1.65 0.42
CA MET A 143 25.88 -1.43 1.65
C MET A 143 26.75 -2.62 2.00
N GLU A 144 27.85 -2.35 2.72
CA GLU A 144 28.66 -3.35 3.40
C GLU A 144 27.89 -3.89 4.60
N TRP A 145 27.66 -5.20 4.63
CA TRP A 145 26.92 -5.85 5.71
C TRP A 145 27.26 -7.34 5.85
N SER A 146 27.69 -7.75 7.05
CA SER A 146 27.71 -9.15 7.46
C SER A 146 26.54 -9.46 8.38
N LYS A 147 26.07 -10.70 8.33
CA LYS A 147 25.14 -11.25 9.32
C LYS A 147 25.70 -11.13 10.75
N ASP A 148 27.02 -11.24 10.91
CA ASP A 148 27.71 -11.16 12.21
C ASP A 148 27.58 -9.78 12.89
N SER A 149 27.10 -8.75 12.17
CA SER A 149 26.75 -7.45 12.77
C SER A 149 25.54 -7.51 13.70
N GLY A 150 24.70 -8.55 13.57
CA GLY A 150 23.54 -8.81 14.43
C GLY A 150 22.38 -7.83 14.28
N ASP A 151 21.27 -8.17 14.96
CA ASP A 151 19.99 -7.45 14.89
C ASP A 151 20.11 -5.98 15.29
N ASN A 152 20.96 -5.68 16.28
CA ASN A 152 21.22 -4.32 16.79
C ASN A 152 21.61 -3.33 15.68
N CYS A 153 22.26 -3.79 14.60
CA CYS A 153 22.70 -2.93 13.51
C CYS A 153 21.64 -2.70 12.43
N LEU A 154 20.50 -3.38 12.45
CA LEU A 154 19.47 -3.24 11.42
C LEU A 154 18.87 -1.83 11.40
N HIS A 155 18.62 -1.21 12.56
CA HIS A 155 18.07 0.15 12.61
C HIS A 155 19.05 1.19 12.04
N SER A 156 20.34 1.13 12.41
CA SER A 156 21.37 2.05 11.90
C SER A 156 21.65 1.87 10.40
N LEU A 157 21.68 0.61 9.92
CA LEU A 157 21.76 0.26 8.50
C LEU A 157 20.60 0.88 7.72
N THR A 158 19.38 0.67 8.22
CA THR A 158 18.14 1.16 7.61
C THR A 158 18.07 2.68 7.60
N ALA A 159 18.43 3.35 8.69
CA ALA A 159 18.43 4.82 8.77
C ALA A 159 19.45 5.44 7.82
N THR A 160 20.64 4.85 7.69
CA THR A 160 21.70 5.31 6.79
C THR A 160 21.29 5.14 5.32
N ALA A 161 20.77 3.97 4.96
CA ALA A 161 20.23 3.71 3.62
C ALA A 161 19.06 4.64 3.27
N ALA A 162 18.11 4.83 4.21
CA ALA A 162 16.93 5.66 4.00
C ALA A 162 17.31 7.13 3.75
N ALA A 163 18.24 7.68 4.53
CA ALA A 163 18.71 9.06 4.39
C ALA A 163 19.47 9.26 3.07
N ALA A 164 20.33 8.31 2.67
CA ALA A 164 21.03 8.37 1.38
C ALA A 164 20.08 8.29 0.17
N LEU A 165 18.99 7.53 0.30
CA LEU A 165 17.92 7.45 -0.70
C LEU A 165 16.92 8.62 -0.65
N GLY A 166 17.16 9.64 0.19
CA GLY A 166 16.37 10.87 0.24
C GLY A 166 15.06 10.77 1.02
N ALA A 167 14.84 9.75 1.85
CA ALA A 167 13.71 9.73 2.78
C ALA A 167 13.94 10.73 3.92
N ASN A 168 12.91 11.50 4.30
CA ASN A 168 13.03 12.52 5.35
C ASN A 168 13.31 11.88 6.73
N PRO A 169 14.43 12.21 7.40
CA PRO A 169 14.74 11.72 8.74
C PRO A 169 13.73 12.08 9.83
N ASP A 170 12.93 13.14 9.67
CA ASP A 170 11.90 13.53 10.64
C ASP A 170 10.88 12.41 10.93
N TYR A 171 10.72 11.48 9.98
CA TYR A 171 9.81 10.34 10.09
C TYR A 171 10.45 9.08 10.70
N PHE A 172 11.78 9.02 10.87
CA PHE A 172 12.45 7.84 11.42
C PHE A 172 12.04 7.55 12.90
N PRO A 173 11.78 8.55 13.76
CA PRO A 173 11.22 8.33 15.11
C PRO A 173 9.86 7.63 15.15
N ASN A 174 9.10 7.61 14.05
CA ASN A 174 7.82 6.89 13.96
C ASN A 174 8.01 5.37 13.75
N GLY A 175 9.27 4.91 13.61
CA GLY A 175 9.66 3.51 13.47
C GLY A 175 10.01 3.14 12.03
N LEU A 176 11.29 2.81 11.81
CA LEU A 176 11.75 2.22 10.56
C LEU A 176 11.37 0.73 10.49
N ARG A 177 11.07 0.26 9.29
CA ARG A 177 10.71 -1.14 9.01
C ARG A 177 11.42 -1.66 7.77
N LEU A 178 11.88 -2.91 7.81
CA LEU A 178 12.37 -3.63 6.63
C LEU A 178 11.38 -4.70 6.20
N TYR A 179 11.29 -4.93 4.90
CA TYR A 179 10.50 -5.99 4.28
C TYR A 179 11.31 -6.69 3.18
N ASN A 180 11.04 -7.98 2.95
CA ASN A 180 11.66 -8.76 1.87
C ASN A 180 10.92 -8.58 0.52
N SER A 181 11.41 -9.22 -0.55
CA SER A 181 10.76 -9.11 -1.88
C SER A 181 9.34 -9.68 -1.96
N MET A 182 8.88 -10.41 -0.94
CA MET A 182 7.52 -10.96 -0.82
C MET A 182 6.62 -10.19 0.15
N GLY A 183 7.06 -9.05 0.71
CA GLY A 183 6.25 -8.25 1.63
C GLY A 183 6.13 -8.82 3.04
N ARG A 184 7.03 -9.71 3.45
CA ARG A 184 7.18 -10.16 4.84
C ARG A 184 8.15 -9.23 5.56
N ALA A 185 7.84 -8.86 6.80
CA ALA A 185 8.70 -8.00 7.61
C ALA A 185 10.01 -8.72 7.98
N ILE A 186 11.11 -7.97 7.94
CA ILE A 186 12.45 -8.38 8.39
C ILE A 186 12.71 -7.66 9.72
N ALA A 187 13.04 -8.42 10.75
CA ALA A 187 13.36 -7.97 12.10
C ALA A 187 14.67 -8.55 12.66
N THR A 188 15.23 -9.61 12.06
CA THR A 188 16.55 -10.17 12.48
C THR A 188 17.55 -10.27 11.32
N ALA A 189 18.83 -10.42 11.67
CA ALA A 189 19.93 -10.63 10.73
C ALA A 189 19.78 -11.94 9.95
N GLU A 190 19.20 -13.01 10.52
CA GLU A 190 18.78 -14.20 9.78
C GLU A 190 17.81 -13.84 8.64
N GLU A 191 16.75 -13.09 8.96
CA GLU A 191 15.71 -12.73 7.99
C GLU A 191 16.27 -11.86 6.85
N LEU A 192 17.23 -10.97 7.14
CA LEU A 192 17.94 -10.16 6.12
C LEU A 192 18.94 -10.98 5.29
N ASP A 193 19.61 -11.96 5.89
CA ASP A 193 20.61 -12.81 5.21
C ASP A 193 20.00 -13.75 4.17
N VAL A 194 18.70 -14.07 4.24
CA VAL A 194 18.02 -14.95 3.27
C VAL A 194 18.12 -14.39 1.84
N GLU A 195 17.72 -13.14 1.63
CA GLU A 195 17.61 -12.53 0.29
C GLU A 195 18.76 -11.56 -0.03
N ARG A 196 19.44 -10.98 0.98
CA ARG A 196 20.39 -9.86 0.83
C ARG A 196 19.83 -8.65 0.05
N LEU A 197 18.50 -8.55 0.02
CA LEU A 197 17.71 -7.49 -0.61
C LEU A 197 16.58 -7.13 0.35
N ALA A 198 16.51 -5.87 0.77
CA ALA A 198 15.46 -5.40 1.67
C ALA A 198 14.94 -4.01 1.29
N TYR A 199 13.68 -3.80 1.65
CA TYR A 199 12.90 -2.62 1.31
C TYR A 199 12.52 -1.87 2.56
N ILE A 200 12.82 -0.57 2.57
CA ILE A 200 12.63 0.33 3.70
C ILE A 200 11.25 0.96 3.62
N LEU A 201 10.44 0.73 4.64
CA LEU A 201 9.16 1.38 4.83
C LEU A 201 9.28 2.37 5.98
N VAL A 202 9.00 3.63 5.67
CA VAL A 202 9.04 4.74 6.61
C VAL A 202 7.61 5.05 7.05
N ASP A 203 7.42 5.39 8.33
CA ASP A 203 6.15 5.92 8.84
C ASP A 203 4.93 5.01 8.52
N PHE A 204 3.80 5.55 8.05
CA PHE A 204 2.55 4.81 7.80
C PHE A 204 2.49 4.11 6.43
N GLN A 205 3.59 4.05 5.68
CA GLN A 205 3.63 3.41 4.35
C GLN A 205 3.12 1.95 4.35
N LEU A 206 2.27 1.63 3.37
CA LEU A 206 1.89 0.25 3.01
C LEU A 206 2.93 -0.35 2.06
N TRP A 207 3.14 -1.67 2.11
CA TRP A 207 4.05 -2.37 1.22
C TRP A 207 3.58 -2.31 -0.25
N VAL A 208 4.50 -1.96 -1.14
CA VAL A 208 4.29 -1.93 -2.59
C VAL A 208 5.48 -2.57 -3.30
N TRP A 209 5.22 -3.60 -4.11
CA TRP A 209 6.25 -4.20 -4.97
C TRP A 209 6.83 -3.17 -5.95
N PRO A 210 8.16 -3.18 -6.19
CA PRO A 210 8.76 -2.30 -7.16
C PRO A 210 8.35 -2.68 -8.59
N GLY A 211 8.16 -1.67 -9.42
CA GLY A 211 7.83 -1.78 -10.85
C GLY A 211 9.07 -2.08 -11.70
N ILE A 212 9.72 -3.23 -11.46
CA ILE A 212 11.08 -3.57 -11.96
C ILE A 212 11.27 -3.21 -13.44
N ARG A 213 10.53 -3.89 -14.33
CA ARG A 213 10.44 -3.58 -15.76
C ARG A 213 9.22 -4.23 -16.39
N VAL A 214 8.78 -3.70 -17.53
CA VAL A 214 7.75 -4.33 -18.36
C VAL A 214 8.20 -5.75 -18.77
N GLY A 215 7.30 -6.72 -18.67
CA GLY A 215 7.57 -8.13 -18.93
C GLY A 215 8.30 -8.88 -17.81
N HIS A 216 8.65 -8.23 -16.69
CA HIS A 216 9.10 -8.94 -15.49
C HIS A 216 7.98 -9.89 -14.99
N LYS A 217 8.36 -11.06 -14.47
CA LYS A 217 7.42 -12.08 -13.98
C LYS A 217 7.74 -12.47 -12.53
N ARG A 218 6.71 -12.51 -11.69
CA ARG A 218 6.75 -13.07 -10.33
C ARG A 218 5.74 -14.21 -10.22
N THR A 219 6.05 -15.23 -9.43
CA THR A 219 5.08 -16.27 -9.07
C THR A 219 4.74 -16.13 -7.60
N VAL A 220 3.44 -15.97 -7.30
CA VAL A 220 2.90 -15.84 -5.94
C VAL A 220 1.80 -16.88 -5.81
N ASP A 221 1.96 -17.83 -4.88
CA ASP A 221 0.97 -18.89 -4.58
C ASP A 221 0.43 -19.62 -5.82
N GLY A 222 1.33 -19.93 -6.76
CA GLY A 222 1.05 -20.59 -8.04
C GLY A 222 0.62 -19.65 -9.18
N VAL A 223 0.19 -18.43 -8.87
CA VAL A 223 -0.22 -17.41 -9.87
C VAL A 223 1.02 -16.71 -10.42
N THR A 224 1.24 -16.78 -11.75
CA THR A 224 2.32 -16.05 -12.42
C THR A 224 1.84 -14.65 -12.84
N MET A 225 2.18 -13.64 -12.06
CA MET A 225 1.95 -12.23 -12.39
C MET A 225 3.00 -11.73 -13.39
N THR A 226 2.60 -10.91 -14.36
CA THR A 226 3.51 -10.25 -15.32
C THR A 226 3.31 -8.75 -15.29
N THR A 227 4.38 -7.97 -15.14
CA THR A 227 4.35 -6.50 -15.13
C THR A 227 4.02 -5.98 -16.53
N LEU A 228 2.80 -5.46 -16.73
CA LEU A 228 2.33 -4.95 -18.03
C LEU A 228 2.75 -3.50 -18.32
N SER A 229 2.96 -2.70 -17.28
CA SER A 229 3.35 -1.28 -17.36
C SER A 229 4.07 -0.87 -16.08
N LEU A 230 4.88 0.20 -16.16
CA LEU A 230 5.48 0.87 -14.99
C LEU A 230 4.72 2.15 -14.60
N SER A 231 3.77 2.58 -15.43
CA SER A 231 2.89 3.72 -15.17
C SER A 231 1.44 3.23 -15.03
N PRO A 232 0.60 3.89 -14.21
CA PRO A 232 -0.80 3.51 -14.03
C PRO A 232 -1.57 3.40 -15.35
N LEU A 233 -2.08 2.21 -15.65
CA LEU A 233 -2.93 1.95 -16.82
C LEU A 233 -4.38 2.31 -16.49
N TYR A 234 -4.70 3.61 -16.51
CA TYR A 234 -6.06 4.11 -16.36
C TYR A 234 -6.45 5.01 -17.53
N THR A 235 -7.70 4.90 -17.98
CA THR A 235 -8.29 5.86 -18.90
C THR A 235 -8.87 7.00 -18.08
N ILE A 236 -8.38 8.22 -18.26
CA ILE A 236 -8.99 9.41 -17.65
C ILE A 236 -10.44 9.50 -18.12
N PRO A 237 -11.45 9.55 -17.21
CA PRO A 237 -12.84 9.62 -17.62
C PRO A 237 -13.12 10.94 -18.36
N THR A 238 -13.90 10.89 -19.43
CA THR A 238 -14.23 12.05 -20.27
C THR A 238 -15.06 13.12 -19.55
N LYS A 239 -15.55 12.81 -18.33
CA LYS A 239 -15.99 13.75 -17.33
C LYS A 239 -15.40 13.36 -15.98
N ILE A 240 -14.57 14.24 -15.41
CA ILE A 240 -14.26 14.24 -13.99
C ILE A 240 -15.39 15.02 -13.30
N GLN A 241 -16.03 14.44 -12.28
CA GLN A 241 -16.99 15.20 -11.46
C GLN A 241 -16.22 16.20 -10.59
N HIS A 242 -16.76 17.41 -10.42
CA HIS A 242 -16.13 18.42 -9.56
C HIS A 242 -16.29 18.04 -8.08
N ALA A 243 -15.29 17.35 -7.53
CA ALA A 243 -15.21 17.09 -6.09
C ALA A 243 -14.85 18.39 -5.35
N ASP A 244 -15.68 18.77 -4.38
CA ASP A 244 -15.31 19.78 -3.38
C ASP A 244 -14.55 19.11 -2.23
N PRO A 245 -13.64 19.82 -1.54
CA PRO A 245 -12.94 19.29 -0.36
C PRO A 245 -13.96 19.01 0.75
N ASN A 246 -14.10 17.74 1.12
CA ASN A 246 -15.06 17.29 2.12
C ASN A 246 -14.53 16.09 2.91
N ARG A 247 -15.23 15.74 3.99
CA ARG A 247 -14.95 14.55 4.79
C ARG A 247 -15.47 13.34 4.05
N PHE A 248 -14.58 12.43 3.69
CA PHE A 248 -14.91 11.16 3.05
C PHE A 248 -15.33 10.12 4.09
N LEU A 249 -14.58 10.03 5.18
CA LEU A 249 -14.73 9.01 6.23
C LEU A 249 -14.56 9.65 7.60
N THR A 250 -15.40 9.26 8.56
CA THR A 250 -15.29 9.69 9.97
C THR A 250 -15.10 8.48 10.86
N LEU A 251 -14.05 8.51 11.68
CA LEU A 251 -13.82 7.58 12.79
C LEU A 251 -14.07 8.31 14.12
N PHE A 252 -15.10 7.91 14.84
CA PHE A 252 -15.39 8.40 16.20
C PHE A 252 -14.90 7.36 17.22
N LEU A 253 -13.92 7.71 18.04
CA LEU A 253 -13.36 6.89 19.10
C LEU A 253 -14.02 7.21 20.45
N TYR A 254 -14.44 6.20 21.21
CA TYR A 254 -14.98 6.36 22.55
C TYR A 254 -13.86 6.22 23.60
N LEU A 255 -13.64 7.28 24.39
CA LEU A 255 -12.51 7.33 25.35
C LEU A 255 -12.87 6.80 26.74
N ASN A 256 -14.17 6.64 27.03
CA ASN A 256 -14.70 6.04 28.25
C ASN A 256 -16.08 5.42 28.00
N ASP A 257 -16.50 4.56 28.93
CA ASP A 257 -17.84 4.00 29.01
C ASP A 257 -18.82 5.04 29.58
N VAL A 258 -20.05 5.11 29.05
CA VAL A 258 -21.15 5.90 29.63
C VAL A 258 -22.20 4.94 30.17
N GLU A 259 -22.65 5.15 31.41
CA GLU A 259 -23.57 4.22 32.09
C GLU A 259 -24.97 4.23 31.48
N GLU A 260 -25.46 5.40 31.04
CA GLU A 260 -26.74 5.51 30.34
C GLU A 260 -26.76 6.71 29.37
N GLY A 261 -27.37 6.52 28.20
CA GLY A 261 -27.43 7.52 27.15
C GLY A 261 -26.07 7.66 26.44
N GLY A 262 -25.85 8.82 25.81
CA GLY A 262 -24.56 9.09 25.17
C GLY A 262 -24.31 8.29 23.89
N GLU A 263 -25.32 7.63 23.33
CA GLU A 263 -25.22 6.88 22.07
C GLU A 263 -24.76 7.78 20.91
N THR A 264 -24.20 7.19 19.86
CA THR A 264 -24.02 7.85 18.56
C THR A 264 -25.07 7.26 17.62
N VAL A 265 -26.04 8.08 17.20
CA VAL A 265 -27.23 7.62 16.48
C VAL A 265 -27.18 7.98 15.00
N PHE A 266 -27.63 7.08 14.14
CA PHE A 266 -27.80 7.23 12.70
C PHE A 266 -29.30 7.07 12.38
N PRO A 267 -30.12 8.13 12.54
CA PRO A 267 -31.58 8.04 12.52
C PRO A 267 -32.20 7.63 11.18
N LEU A 268 -31.42 7.63 10.10
CA LEU A 268 -31.83 7.17 8.77
C LEU A 268 -31.38 5.74 8.46
N SER A 269 -30.59 5.08 9.32
CA SER A 269 -30.22 3.68 9.13
C SER A 269 -31.45 2.77 9.10
N LYS A 270 -31.44 1.80 8.18
CA LYS A 270 -32.48 0.77 8.05
C LYS A 270 -32.40 -0.28 9.17
N GLU A 271 -31.23 -0.45 9.76
CA GLU A 271 -30.97 -1.43 10.80
C GLU A 271 -31.14 -0.79 12.19
N ARG A 272 -32.05 -1.34 12.99
CA ARG A 272 -32.18 -1.03 14.41
C ARG A 272 -31.77 -2.25 15.23
N LEU A 273 -30.45 -2.36 15.49
CA LEU A 273 -29.87 -3.45 16.28
C LEU A 273 -30.27 -3.40 17.76
N VAL A 274 -30.81 -2.27 18.24
CA VAL A 274 -31.33 -2.11 19.61
C VAL A 274 -32.72 -1.47 19.56
N THR A 275 -33.77 -2.29 19.74
CA THR A 275 -35.14 -1.81 19.94
C THR A 275 -35.31 -1.20 21.33
N ASP A 276 -36.49 -0.64 21.61
CA ASP A 276 -36.97 -0.32 22.97
C ASP A 276 -36.20 0.77 23.76
N ILE A 277 -35.15 1.36 23.18
CA ILE A 277 -34.54 2.61 23.67
C ILE A 277 -35.42 3.81 23.31
N GLU A 278 -36.13 4.34 24.31
CA GLU A 278 -36.68 5.70 24.33
C GLU A 278 -35.73 6.64 25.09
N ARG A 279 -35.32 7.76 24.46
CA ARG A 279 -34.51 8.82 25.08
C ARG A 279 -35.24 10.15 25.04
N SER A 280 -35.05 10.95 26.10
CA SER A 280 -35.53 12.34 26.14
C SER A 280 -34.47 13.31 25.58
N GLY A 281 -34.90 14.53 25.23
CA GLY A 281 -34.01 15.59 24.74
C GLY A 281 -33.73 15.60 23.23
N MET A 282 -33.65 14.45 22.57
CA MET A 282 -33.48 14.33 21.11
C MET A 282 -34.29 13.15 20.58
N ASN A 283 -35.24 13.39 19.66
CA ASN A 283 -36.16 12.34 19.18
C ASN A 283 -35.49 11.38 18.19
N GLU A 284 -34.41 11.83 17.55
CA GLU A 284 -33.56 11.09 16.63
C GLU A 284 -32.88 9.91 17.32
N CYS A 285 -32.59 10.02 18.62
CA CYS A 285 -31.98 8.96 19.45
C CYS A 285 -32.82 7.68 19.56
N SER A 286 -34.11 7.77 19.24
CA SER A 286 -35.03 6.62 19.21
C SER A 286 -35.40 6.20 17.79
N LYS A 287 -34.52 6.46 16.80
CA LYS A 287 -34.66 6.09 15.38
C LYS A 287 -33.38 5.44 14.85
N GLY A 288 -33.51 4.54 13.88
CA GLY A 288 -32.40 3.91 13.17
C GLY A 288 -31.42 3.15 14.07
N LEU A 289 -30.13 3.26 13.79
CA LEU A 289 -29.04 2.58 14.50
C LEU A 289 -28.50 3.48 15.62
N ALA A 290 -28.45 2.97 16.85
CA ALA A 290 -27.77 3.63 17.98
C ALA A 290 -26.55 2.81 18.41
N VAL A 291 -25.37 3.43 18.41
CA VAL A 291 -24.10 2.82 18.83
C VAL A 291 -23.77 3.28 20.26
N PRO A 292 -23.71 2.38 21.26
CA PRO A 292 -23.38 2.76 22.63
C PRO A 292 -21.90 3.16 22.78
N PRO A 293 -21.58 4.13 23.64
CA PRO A 293 -20.20 4.56 23.89
C PRO A 293 -19.51 3.60 24.88
N LEU A 294 -18.82 2.59 24.33
CA LEU A 294 -17.98 1.65 25.08
C LEU A 294 -16.50 2.02 24.92
N LYS A 295 -15.73 1.99 26.01
CA LYS A 295 -14.34 2.46 26.02
C LYS A 295 -13.45 1.65 25.07
N LEU A 296 -12.62 2.35 24.30
CA LEU A 296 -11.78 1.82 23.20
C LEU A 296 -12.55 1.28 21.98
N HIS A 297 -13.89 1.27 21.98
CA HIS A 297 -14.64 1.01 20.75
C HIS A 297 -14.65 2.24 19.83
N ALA A 298 -15.04 2.03 18.58
CA ALA A 298 -15.18 3.10 17.59
C ALA A 298 -16.43 2.93 16.73
N ALA A 299 -16.95 4.04 16.20
CA ALA A 299 -17.87 4.07 15.08
C ALA A 299 -17.14 4.58 13.84
N LEU A 300 -17.16 3.81 12.76
CA LEU A 300 -16.53 4.16 11.47
C LEU A 300 -17.60 4.21 10.39
N PHE A 301 -17.71 5.34 9.70
CA PHE A 301 -18.73 5.54 8.66
C PHE A 301 -18.26 6.48 7.57
N TYR A 302 -18.71 6.23 6.34
CA TYR A 302 -18.49 7.09 5.18
C TYR A 302 -19.49 8.26 5.24
N SER A 303 -19.02 9.45 4.86
CA SER A 303 -19.86 10.65 4.71
C SER A 303 -20.12 11.00 3.24
N GLN A 304 -19.44 10.33 2.32
CA GLN A 304 -19.63 10.41 0.87
C GLN A 304 -19.76 8.99 0.28
N ARG A 305 -20.47 8.89 -0.85
CA ARG A 305 -20.52 7.70 -1.70
C ARG A 305 -19.29 7.65 -2.61
N GLY A 306 -19.09 6.55 -3.33
CA GLY A 306 -17.91 6.35 -4.21
C GLY A 306 -17.79 7.40 -5.33
N GLU A 307 -18.89 8.05 -5.67
CA GLU A 307 -19.01 9.12 -6.67
C GLU A 307 -18.65 10.52 -6.12
N ASN A 308 -18.15 10.62 -4.87
CA ASN A 308 -17.93 11.86 -4.10
C ASN A 308 -19.20 12.66 -3.71
N GLU A 309 -20.39 12.23 -4.10
CA GLU A 309 -21.63 12.80 -3.55
C GLU A 309 -21.73 12.53 -2.04
N LEU A 310 -22.22 13.50 -1.25
CA LEU A 310 -22.56 13.27 0.16
C LEU A 310 -23.58 12.12 0.29
N ASP A 311 -23.46 11.33 1.35
CA ASP A 311 -24.42 10.29 1.68
C ASP A 311 -25.41 10.77 2.76
N PRO A 312 -26.70 10.97 2.46
CA PRO A 312 -27.71 11.28 3.48
C PRO A 312 -27.81 10.21 4.58
N MET A 313 -27.50 8.95 4.29
CA MET A 313 -27.52 7.85 5.28
C MET A 313 -26.45 8.03 6.37
N SER A 314 -25.42 8.84 6.11
CA SER A 314 -24.37 9.19 7.07
C SER A 314 -24.78 10.25 8.10
N LEU A 315 -26.00 10.78 8.01
CA LEU A 315 -26.56 11.69 9.00
C LEU A 315 -26.53 11.03 10.38
N HIS A 316 -25.84 11.67 11.31
CA HIS A 316 -25.62 11.16 12.66
C HIS A 316 -25.72 12.25 13.73
N GLY A 317 -25.93 11.84 14.97
CA GLY A 317 -25.96 12.71 16.13
C GLY A 317 -25.36 12.07 17.38
N GLY A 318 -24.92 12.90 18.33
CA GLY A 318 -24.56 12.45 19.67
C GLY A 318 -25.75 12.60 20.61
N CYS A 319 -26.27 11.48 21.12
CA CYS A 319 -27.35 11.49 22.09
C CYS A 319 -26.89 12.07 23.44
N PRO A 320 -27.77 12.76 24.20
CA PRO A 320 -27.44 13.21 25.54
C PRO A 320 -27.05 12.04 26.46
N PRO A 321 -25.94 12.13 27.21
CA PRO A 321 -25.70 11.25 28.34
C PRO A 321 -26.80 11.45 29.39
N ALA A 322 -27.48 10.37 29.78
CA ALA A 322 -28.42 10.37 30.89
C ALA A 322 -27.71 10.16 32.24
N LYS A 323 -26.62 9.36 32.25
CA LYS A 323 -25.80 9.10 33.43
C LYS A 323 -24.32 8.99 33.05
N GLY A 324 -23.47 9.80 33.70
CA GLY A 324 -22.04 9.88 33.44
C GLY A 324 -21.67 11.03 32.48
N VAL A 325 -20.49 10.94 31.87
CA VAL A 325 -19.94 11.94 30.92
C VAL A 325 -19.39 11.21 29.70
N LYS A 326 -19.66 11.69 28.48
CA LYS A 326 -19.12 11.11 27.23
C LYS A 326 -17.86 11.86 26.80
N PHE A 327 -16.71 11.21 26.81
CA PHE A 327 -15.50 11.66 26.11
C PHE A 327 -15.31 10.87 24.81
N GLY A 328 -14.95 11.56 23.74
CA GLY A 328 -14.70 10.95 22.44
C GLY A 328 -13.80 11.80 21.56
N ALA A 329 -13.16 11.19 20.58
CA ALA A 329 -12.29 11.85 19.61
C ALA A 329 -12.76 11.57 18.18
N ASN A 330 -12.75 12.59 17.32
CA ASN A 330 -13.03 12.44 15.90
C ASN A 330 -11.72 12.45 15.10
N LEU A 331 -11.54 11.47 14.23
CA LEU A 331 -10.60 11.54 13.11
C LEU A 331 -11.40 11.68 11.82
N PHE A 332 -11.19 12.78 11.11
CA PHE A 332 -11.79 13.05 9.81
C PHE A 332 -10.77 12.80 8.70
N MET A 333 -11.09 11.88 7.80
CA MET A 333 -10.30 11.62 6.59
C MET A 333 -11.04 12.28 5.40
N TRP A 334 -10.30 13.03 4.59
CA TRP A 334 -10.85 13.88 3.53
C TRP A 334 -10.78 13.18 2.17
N ASN A 335 -11.61 13.61 1.21
CA ASN A 335 -11.62 13.07 -0.15
C ASN A 335 -10.51 13.65 -1.07
N MET A 336 -9.77 14.65 -0.60
CA MET A 336 -8.63 15.27 -1.29
C MET A 336 -7.54 15.61 -0.27
N ASP A 337 -6.29 15.76 -0.71
CA ASP A 337 -5.18 16.12 0.17
C ASP A 337 -5.34 17.53 0.76
N ALA A 338 -4.86 17.71 2.00
CA ALA A 338 -5.07 18.94 2.75
C ALA A 338 -4.47 20.19 2.08
N GLU A 339 -3.33 20.03 1.38
CA GLU A 339 -2.70 21.11 0.62
C GLU A 339 -3.49 21.48 -0.64
N GLU A 340 -4.03 20.48 -1.35
CA GLU A 340 -4.85 20.68 -2.55
C GLU A 340 -6.20 21.31 -2.19
N GLY A 341 -6.86 20.84 -1.14
CA GLY A 341 -8.09 21.43 -0.62
C GLY A 341 -7.92 22.89 -0.17
N THR A 342 -6.78 23.21 0.48
CA THR A 342 -6.44 24.59 0.86
C THR A 342 -6.22 25.47 -0.38
N SER A 343 -5.58 24.93 -1.42
CA SER A 343 -5.32 25.63 -2.69
C SER A 343 -6.59 25.84 -3.52
N ALA A 344 -7.53 24.88 -3.51
CA ALA A 344 -8.84 25.01 -4.14
C ALA A 344 -9.69 26.12 -3.49
N ILE A 345 -9.65 26.26 -2.17
CA ILE A 345 -10.33 27.35 -1.45
C ILE A 345 -9.69 28.70 -1.78
N ALA A 346 -8.36 28.78 -1.81
CA ALA A 346 -7.62 30.02 -2.09
C ALA A 346 -7.78 30.54 -3.54
N SER A 347 -8.21 29.68 -4.48
CA SER A 347 -8.41 30.05 -5.89
C SER A 347 -9.84 30.44 -6.25
N ARG A 348 -10.83 30.23 -5.35
CA ARG A 348 -12.20 30.74 -5.49
C ARG A 348 -12.21 32.27 -5.35
N LYS A 349 -12.14 33.00 -6.47
CA LYS A 349 -12.45 34.43 -6.51
C LYS A 349 -13.88 34.66 -5.97
N PRO A 350 -14.13 35.70 -5.17
CA PRO A 350 -15.50 36.08 -4.81
C PRO A 350 -16.26 36.49 -6.08
N VAL A 351 -17.44 35.90 -6.29
CA VAL A 351 -18.38 36.32 -7.34
C VAL A 351 -18.84 37.74 -7.03
N SER A 352 -18.95 38.59 -8.06
CA SER A 352 -19.37 39.97 -7.88
C SER A 352 -20.89 40.07 -7.85
N ALA A 353 -21.46 40.88 -6.96
CA ALA A 353 -22.91 41.04 -6.83
C ALA A 353 -23.57 41.84 -7.99
N ASN A 354 -22.87 41.99 -9.12
CA ASN A 354 -23.37 42.66 -10.32
C ASN A 354 -23.77 41.68 -11.44
N ASP A 355 -23.36 40.41 -11.36
CA ASP A 355 -23.57 39.44 -12.44
C ASP A 355 -25.05 38.97 -12.53
N ASP A 356 -25.78 38.95 -11.41
CA ASP A 356 -27.21 38.63 -11.35
C ASP A 356 -28.09 39.63 -12.11
N ALA A 357 -27.66 40.89 -12.24
CA ALA A 357 -28.44 41.96 -12.85
C ALA A 357 -28.61 41.82 -14.38
N LYS A 358 -27.90 40.88 -15.01
CA LYS A 358 -27.93 40.67 -16.47
C LYS A 358 -28.77 39.47 -16.92
N ALA A 359 -29.18 38.59 -16.00
CA ALA A 359 -29.92 37.37 -16.33
C ALA A 359 -31.45 37.58 -16.54
N THR A 360 -31.95 38.79 -16.29
CA THR A 360 -33.40 39.09 -16.21
C THR A 360 -33.98 39.87 -17.40
N GLU A 361 -33.18 40.44 -18.30
CA GLU A 361 -33.70 41.14 -19.49
C GLU A 361 -33.92 40.22 -20.71
N ASP A 362 -33.13 39.16 -20.87
CA ASP A 362 -33.18 38.27 -22.05
C ASP A 362 -34.38 37.30 -22.08
N ASN A 363 -35.21 37.25 -21.04
CA ASN A 363 -36.35 36.33 -20.93
C ASN A 363 -37.73 36.96 -21.25
N VAL A 364 -37.77 38.10 -21.95
CA VAL A 364 -39.04 38.76 -22.36
C VAL A 364 -39.04 39.08 -23.86
N LYS A 365 -38.81 38.06 -24.71
CA LYS A 365 -38.99 38.17 -26.18
C LYS A 365 -38.97 36.83 -26.95
N GLU A 366 -39.97 35.97 -26.73
CA GLU A 366 -40.63 35.16 -27.78
C GLU A 366 -42.05 34.77 -27.33
#